data_AF-A0A9Q6ZFZ9-F1
#
_entry.id   AF-A0A9Q6ZFZ9-F1
#
_cell.length_a   1.000
_cell.length_b   1.000
_cell.length_c   1.000
_cell.angle_alpha   90.00
_cell.angle_beta   90.00
_cell.angle_gamma   90.00
#
_symmetry.space_group_name_H-M   'P 1'
#
loop_
_entity.id
_entity.type
_entity.pdbx_description
1 polymer ?
#
loop_
_entity_poly.entity_id
_entity_poly.type
_entity_poly.pdbx_seq_one_letter_code
_entity_poly.pdbx_strand_id
1 'polypeptide(L)'
;MRNVKKILVTLSIVLLLIYLYQLTHLPGGFFFSSLFYAIIISIFITFCIALFTSISKFIFKKQDFVIRLSSVAIIILSITINELYSPTLKIIVPKNYSGEVNLTLSNLDHNELNIDENGIGYITKWTFEKTYTKPKVYDTDGNDLSYLLLSYDNNRFWGQSVGTGNTIRSLNFEIAKDAQQKEKTYISRWLEKVDLNKVYLEDPTKKPDNILEVKVK
;
A
#
# COMPACT_ATOMS: atom_id res chain seq x y z
N MET A 1 -27.91 24.65 17.75
CA MET A 1 -27.09 24.64 16.51
C MET A 1 -25.63 25.08 16.71
N ARG A 2 -25.31 26.02 17.62
CA ARG A 2 -23.92 26.52 17.80
C ARG A 2 -22.91 25.42 18.17
N ASN A 3 -23.28 24.47 19.03
CA ASN A 3 -22.41 23.35 19.42
C ASN A 3 -22.18 22.37 18.27
N VAL A 4 -23.24 22.02 17.52
CA VAL A 4 -23.14 21.16 16.33
C VAL A 4 -22.22 21.76 15.27
N LYS A 5 -22.36 23.06 14.99
CA LYS A 5 -21.47 23.78 14.07
C LYS A 5 -20.00 23.70 14.50
N LYS A 6 -19.72 23.92 15.79
CA LYS A 6 -18.35 23.79 16.33
C LYS A 6 -17.79 22.38 16.13
N ILE A 7 -18.56 21.35 16.49
CA ILE A 7 -18.15 19.94 16.36
C ILE A 7 -17.81 19.60 14.90
N LEU A 8 -18.69 19.94 13.95
CA LEU A 8 -18.47 19.65 12.54
C LEU A 8 -17.23 20.36 11.99
N VAL A 9 -17.03 21.63 12.35
CA VAL A 9 -15.85 22.39 11.93
C VAL A 9 -14.59 21.77 12.51
N THR A 10 -14.55 21.48 13.81
CA THR A 10 -13.40 20.84 14.46
C THR A 10 -13.07 19.49 13.82
N LEU A 11 -14.07 18.65 13.60
CA LEU A 11 -13.87 17.35 12.95
C LEU A 11 -13.32 17.50 11.52
N SER A 12 -13.86 18.43 10.74
CA SER A 12 -13.36 18.68 9.38
C SER A 12 -11.90 19.18 9.36
N ILE A 13 -11.50 19.97 10.35
CA ILE A 13 -10.10 20.43 10.50
C ILE A 13 -9.19 19.26 10.86
N VAL A 14 -9.61 18.40 11.81
CA VAL A 14 -8.82 17.20 12.18
C VAL A 14 -8.63 16.29 10.98
N LEU A 15 -9.68 16.02 10.21
CA LEU A 15 -9.59 15.21 8.99
C LEU A 15 -8.68 15.87 7.94
N LEU A 16 -8.74 17.19 7.79
CA LEU A 16 -7.85 17.91 6.88
C LEU A 16 -6.37 17.74 7.28
N LEU A 17 -6.05 17.81 8.57
CA LEU A 17 -4.69 17.58 9.07
C LEU A 17 -4.21 16.16 8.80
N ILE A 18 -5.08 15.15 9.02
CA ILE A 18 -4.77 13.74 8.72
C ILE A 18 -4.52 13.56 7.22
N TYR A 19 -5.38 14.12 6.38
CA TYR A 19 -5.24 14.09 4.92
C TYR A 19 -3.91 14.72 4.48
N LEU A 20 -3.57 15.91 4.97
CA LEU A 20 -2.31 16.59 4.65
C LEU A 20 -1.08 15.76 5.08
N TYR A 21 -1.14 15.10 6.25
CA TYR A 21 -0.08 14.22 6.70
C TYR A 21 0.09 12.97 5.80
N GLN A 22 -1.01 12.38 5.33
CA GLN A 22 -0.93 11.25 4.39
C GLN A 22 -0.32 11.65 3.05
N LEU A 23 -0.61 12.86 2.55
CA LEU A 23 -0.03 13.34 1.30
C LEU A 23 1.50 13.40 1.31
N THR A 24 2.13 13.62 2.48
CA THR A 24 3.61 13.66 2.57
C THR A 24 4.25 12.28 2.40
N HIS A 25 3.47 11.22 2.52
CA HIS A 25 3.93 9.83 2.43
C HIS A 25 3.60 9.19 1.08
N LEU A 26 2.89 9.90 0.19
CA LEU A 26 2.53 9.34 -1.11
C LEU A 26 3.76 9.00 -1.94
N PRO A 27 3.77 7.82 -2.59
CA PRO A 27 4.86 7.45 -3.47
C PRO A 27 4.85 8.35 -4.71
N GLY A 28 6.04 8.61 -5.25
CA GLY A 28 6.18 9.26 -6.54
C GLY A 28 5.70 8.36 -7.68
N GLY A 29 5.43 8.96 -8.83
CA GLY A 29 5.24 8.25 -10.08
C GLY A 29 6.52 8.25 -10.91
N PHE A 30 6.53 7.50 -12.01
CA PHE A 30 7.68 7.43 -12.91
C PHE A 30 8.05 8.80 -13.50
N PHE A 31 7.05 9.64 -13.82
CA PHE A 31 7.25 10.94 -14.46
C PHE A 31 7.21 12.14 -13.52
N PHE A 32 6.58 12.00 -12.35
CA PHE A 32 6.33 13.14 -11.46
C PHE A 32 6.67 12.81 -10.01
N SER A 33 7.19 13.81 -9.30
CA SER A 33 7.48 13.70 -7.88
C SER A 33 6.21 13.48 -7.06
N SER A 34 6.35 12.90 -5.87
CA SER A 34 5.26 12.72 -4.90
C SER A 34 4.53 14.04 -4.60
N LEU A 35 5.28 15.14 -4.50
CA LEU A 35 4.74 16.48 -4.26
C LEU A 35 3.81 16.94 -5.38
N PHE A 36 4.12 16.65 -6.64
CA PHE A 36 3.26 16.99 -7.77
C PHE A 36 1.92 16.26 -7.69
N TYR A 37 1.92 14.96 -7.39
CA TYR A 37 0.69 14.18 -7.20
C TYR A 37 -0.13 14.72 -6.01
N ALA A 38 0.52 15.05 -4.91
CA ALA A 38 -0.15 15.62 -3.74
C ALA A 38 -0.88 16.94 -4.07
N ILE A 39 -0.28 17.80 -4.90
CA ILE A 39 -0.91 19.05 -5.36
C ILE A 39 -2.13 18.74 -6.23
N ILE A 40 -1.99 17.87 -7.24
CA ILE A 40 -3.09 17.53 -8.15
C ILE A 40 -4.27 16.94 -7.38
N ILE A 41 -4.02 15.97 -6.50
CA ILE A 41 -5.07 15.35 -5.68
C ILE A 41 -5.74 16.42 -4.81
N SER A 42 -4.97 17.32 -4.19
CA SER A 42 -5.53 18.40 -3.37
C SER A 42 -6.41 19.37 -4.15
N ILE A 43 -6.03 19.75 -5.37
CA ILE A 43 -6.86 20.59 -6.25
C ILE A 43 -8.16 19.86 -6.58
N PHE A 44 -8.06 18.58 -6.97
CA PHE A 44 -9.22 17.78 -7.33
C PHE A 44 -10.19 17.61 -6.15
N ILE A 45 -9.68 17.26 -4.96
CA ILE A 45 -10.50 17.11 -3.76
C ILE A 45 -11.15 18.44 -3.35
N THR A 46 -10.41 19.55 -3.42
CA THR A 46 -10.96 20.88 -3.14
C THR A 46 -12.11 21.22 -4.11
N PHE A 47 -11.93 20.90 -5.39
CA PHE A 47 -12.97 21.06 -6.40
C PHE A 47 -14.20 20.18 -6.09
N CYS A 48 -14.02 18.90 -5.74
CA CYS A 48 -15.10 18.02 -5.33
C CYS A 48 -15.87 18.59 -4.12
N ILE A 49 -15.17 19.03 -3.07
CA ILE A 49 -15.81 19.63 -1.88
C ILE A 49 -16.64 20.86 -2.28
N ALA A 50 -16.10 21.75 -3.11
CA ALA A 50 -16.82 22.93 -3.57
C ALA A 50 -18.05 22.57 -4.41
N LEU A 51 -17.90 21.64 -5.37
CA LEU A 51 -18.96 21.18 -6.24
C LEU A 51 -20.10 20.53 -5.44
N PHE A 52 -19.79 19.56 -4.58
CA PHE A 52 -20.78 18.86 -3.77
C PHE A 52 -21.42 19.78 -2.72
N THR A 53 -20.68 20.76 -2.18
CA THR A 53 -21.26 21.79 -1.31
C THR A 53 -22.27 22.63 -2.07
N SER A 54 -21.98 23.01 -3.32
CA SER A 54 -22.91 23.74 -4.19
C SER A 54 -24.17 22.91 -4.48
N ILE A 55 -24.01 21.64 -4.85
CA ILE A 55 -25.14 20.72 -5.11
C ILE A 55 -25.99 20.52 -3.84
N SER A 56 -25.36 20.38 -2.67
CA SER A 56 -26.07 20.19 -1.40
C SER A 56 -27.02 21.34 -1.05
N LYS A 57 -26.76 22.55 -1.57
CA LYS A 57 -27.64 23.72 -1.39
C LYS A 57 -29.04 23.48 -1.94
N PHE A 58 -29.19 22.72 -3.02
CA PHE A 58 -30.50 22.43 -3.61
C PHE A 58 -31.36 21.54 -2.70
N ILE A 59 -30.73 20.64 -1.95
CA ILE A 59 -31.39 19.70 -1.03
C ILE A 59 -31.61 20.37 0.33
N PHE A 60 -30.59 21.04 0.88
CA PHE A 60 -30.59 21.63 2.22
C PHE A 60 -30.63 23.16 2.20
N LYS A 61 -31.68 23.72 1.58
CA LYS A 61 -31.83 25.17 1.31
C LYS A 61 -31.72 26.07 2.55
N LYS A 62 -32.17 25.59 3.72
CA LYS A 62 -32.24 26.38 4.97
C LYS A 62 -31.00 26.27 5.87
N GLN A 63 -30.03 25.42 5.53
CA GLN A 63 -28.84 25.24 6.37
C GLN A 63 -27.80 26.36 6.19
N ASP A 64 -27.01 26.61 7.23
CA ASP A 64 -25.84 27.50 7.17
C ASP A 64 -24.80 26.94 6.20
N PHE A 65 -24.17 27.81 5.39
CA PHE A 65 -23.14 27.41 4.44
C PHE A 65 -21.99 26.65 5.09
N VAL A 66 -21.53 27.09 6.27
CA VAL A 66 -20.42 26.45 7.00
C VAL A 66 -20.81 25.03 7.43
N ILE A 67 -22.05 24.82 7.88
CA ILE A 67 -22.52 23.49 8.27
C ILE A 67 -22.53 22.55 7.06
N ARG A 68 -23.04 23.01 5.91
CA ARG A 68 -23.03 22.20 4.68
C ARG A 68 -21.61 21.89 4.21
N LEU A 69 -20.74 22.90 4.16
CA LEU A 69 -19.35 22.75 3.76
C LEU A 69 -18.61 21.74 4.65
N SER A 70 -18.71 21.88 5.97
CA SER A 70 -18.05 20.96 6.90
C SER A 70 -18.58 19.53 6.76
N SER A 71 -19.90 19.33 6.60
CA SER A 71 -20.48 17.99 6.41
C SER A 71 -20.00 17.32 5.11
N VAL A 72 -19.99 18.07 4.00
CA VAL A 72 -19.48 17.55 2.71
C VAL A 72 -17.99 17.28 2.79
N ALA A 73 -17.21 18.17 3.41
CA ALA A 73 -15.78 17.98 3.61
C ALA A 73 -15.48 16.73 4.45
N ILE A 74 -16.21 16.48 5.53
CA ILE A 74 -16.04 15.27 6.35
C ILE A 74 -16.21 14.01 5.51
N ILE A 75 -17.27 13.93 4.70
CA ILE A 75 -17.55 12.75 3.88
C ILE A 75 -16.43 12.53 2.85
N ILE A 76 -16.10 13.57 2.09
CA ILE A 76 -15.09 13.47 1.02
C ILE A 76 -13.72 13.16 1.61
N LEU A 77 -13.29 13.90 2.63
CA LEU A 77 -12.00 13.66 3.29
C LEU A 77 -11.93 12.26 3.90
N SER A 78 -13.00 11.75 4.50
CA SER A 78 -13.00 10.39 5.08
C SER A 78 -12.80 9.32 3.99
N ILE A 79 -13.49 9.44 2.86
CA ILE A 79 -13.31 8.53 1.72
C ILE A 79 -11.88 8.64 1.19
N THR A 80 -11.38 9.86 0.98
CA THR A 80 -10.02 10.08 0.48
C THR A 80 -8.96 9.55 1.44
N ILE A 81 -9.09 9.76 2.75
CA ILE A 81 -8.16 9.26 3.77
C ILE A 81 -8.11 7.73 3.75
N ASN A 82 -9.25 7.08 3.60
CA ASN A 82 -9.31 5.63 3.44
C ASN A 82 -8.67 5.16 2.13
N GLU A 83 -8.88 5.91 1.04
CA GLU A 83 -8.30 5.55 -0.25
C GLU A 83 -6.78 5.69 -0.29
N LEU A 84 -6.24 6.73 0.36
CA LEU A 84 -4.81 7.00 0.44
C LEU A 84 -4.10 6.24 1.58
N TYR A 85 -4.85 5.57 2.47
CA TYR A 85 -4.26 4.84 3.58
C TYR A 85 -3.27 3.77 3.10
N SER A 86 -2.09 3.73 3.74
CA SER A 86 -1.10 2.68 3.52
C SER A 86 -0.73 2.01 4.83
N PRO A 87 -0.99 0.71 4.98
CA PRO A 87 -0.55 -0.02 6.16
C PRO A 87 0.97 -0.18 6.15
N THR A 88 1.60 -0.05 7.33
CA THR A 88 2.99 -0.47 7.55
C THR A 88 3.01 -1.93 7.95
N LEU A 89 3.65 -2.78 7.14
CA LEU A 89 3.72 -4.21 7.41
C LEU A 89 4.79 -4.52 8.47
N LYS A 90 4.47 -5.44 9.38
CA LYS A 90 5.43 -6.08 10.27
C LYS A 90 5.74 -7.47 9.74
N ILE A 91 6.97 -7.68 9.31
CA ILE A 91 7.42 -8.91 8.66
C ILE A 91 8.43 -9.60 9.57
N ILE A 92 8.30 -10.93 9.69
CA ILE A 92 9.20 -11.75 10.50
C ILE A 92 9.93 -12.69 9.54
N VAL A 93 11.26 -12.65 9.52
CA VAL A 93 12.10 -13.50 8.66
C VAL A 93 12.90 -14.51 9.50
N PRO A 94 13.39 -15.61 8.91
CA PRO A 94 14.27 -16.54 9.60
C PRO A 94 15.52 -15.84 10.15
N LYS A 95 16.07 -16.41 11.22
CA LYS A 95 17.33 -15.91 11.80
C LYS A 95 18.44 -15.86 10.74
N ASN A 96 19.17 -14.75 10.72
CA ASN A 96 20.25 -14.46 9.76
C ASN A 96 19.82 -14.49 8.28
N TYR A 97 18.52 -14.30 7.99
CA TYR A 97 18.04 -14.24 6.62
C TYR A 97 18.63 -13.02 5.89
N SER A 98 19.21 -13.26 4.72
CA SER A 98 19.65 -12.24 3.78
C SER A 98 19.23 -12.65 2.38
N GLY A 99 18.61 -11.74 1.63
CA GLY A 99 18.11 -12.02 0.29
C GLY A 99 16.76 -11.36 0.00
N GLU A 100 16.16 -11.75 -1.11
CA GLU A 100 14.89 -11.23 -1.58
C GLU A 100 13.74 -11.76 -0.74
N VAL A 101 12.83 -10.88 -0.34
CA VAL A 101 11.55 -11.24 0.27
C VAL A 101 10.46 -10.96 -0.76
N ASN A 102 9.62 -11.96 -1.03
CA ASN A 102 8.50 -11.94 -1.96
C ASN A 102 7.19 -12.13 -1.18
N LEU A 103 6.42 -11.06 -1.07
CA LEU A 103 5.05 -11.08 -0.54
C LEU A 103 4.08 -11.36 -1.69
N THR A 104 3.70 -12.62 -1.84
CA THR A 104 2.80 -13.08 -2.90
C THR A 104 1.36 -12.69 -2.61
N LEU A 105 0.67 -12.22 -3.64
CA LEU A 105 -0.77 -11.97 -3.60
C LEU A 105 -1.53 -13.28 -3.39
N SER A 106 -2.36 -13.30 -2.35
CA SER A 106 -2.98 -14.50 -1.84
C SER A 106 -4.51 -14.43 -1.81
N ASN A 107 -5.14 -15.61 -1.90
CA ASN A 107 -6.58 -15.82 -1.72
C ASN A 107 -6.98 -15.99 -0.24
N LEU A 108 -6.03 -15.91 0.70
CA LEU A 108 -6.29 -16.01 2.14
C LEU A 108 -7.05 -14.78 2.67
N ASP A 109 -7.81 -14.99 3.74
CA ASP A 109 -8.54 -13.92 4.44
C ASP A 109 -7.62 -13.03 5.32
N HIS A 110 -6.36 -13.45 5.53
CA HIS A 110 -5.39 -12.74 6.37
C HIS A 110 -3.99 -12.77 5.74
N ASN A 111 -3.13 -11.86 6.19
CA ASN A 111 -1.73 -11.83 5.78
C ASN A 111 -0.91 -12.86 6.57
N GLU A 112 -0.10 -13.66 5.88
CA GLU A 112 0.96 -14.48 6.47
C GLU A 112 2.31 -13.78 6.27
N LEU A 113 2.73 -12.99 7.26
CA LEU A 113 3.96 -12.18 7.22
C LEU A 113 5.16 -12.83 7.93
N ASN A 114 5.02 -14.12 8.28
CA ASN A 114 6.15 -14.96 8.70
C ASN A 114 6.74 -15.56 7.44
N ILE A 115 7.87 -15.01 7.02
CA ILE A 115 8.56 -15.38 5.78
C ILE A 115 9.24 -16.73 5.97
N ASP A 116 9.09 -17.59 4.98
CA ASP A 116 9.75 -18.90 4.98
C ASP A 116 11.26 -18.80 4.65
N GLU A 117 11.94 -19.94 4.66
CA GLU A 117 13.38 -20.03 4.32
C GLU A 117 13.70 -19.60 2.88
N ASN A 118 12.69 -19.52 2.01
CA ASN A 118 12.82 -19.12 0.61
C ASN A 118 12.50 -17.64 0.37
N GLY A 119 12.18 -16.89 1.43
CA GLY A 119 11.82 -15.49 1.31
C GLY A 119 10.36 -15.25 0.95
N ILE A 120 9.48 -16.24 1.07
CA ILE A 120 8.09 -16.14 0.61
C ILE A 120 7.16 -15.83 1.80
N GLY A 121 6.29 -14.83 1.62
CA GLY A 121 5.15 -14.56 2.49
C GLY A 121 3.88 -14.32 1.66
N TYR A 122 2.73 -14.27 2.30
CA TYR A 122 1.44 -14.14 1.61
C TYR A 122 0.67 -12.93 2.12
N ILE A 123 0.14 -12.12 1.21
CA ILE A 123 -0.64 -10.93 1.54
C ILE A 123 -1.98 -10.91 0.82
N THR A 124 -2.98 -10.38 1.50
CA THR A 124 -4.32 -10.20 0.93
C THR A 124 -4.31 -9.15 -0.18
N LYS A 125 -5.33 -9.20 -1.04
CA LYS A 125 -5.55 -8.21 -2.10
C LYS A 125 -5.56 -6.77 -1.57
N TRP A 126 -6.27 -6.54 -0.47
CA TRP A 126 -6.33 -5.21 0.14
C TRP A 126 -4.93 -4.71 0.54
N THR A 127 -4.12 -5.57 1.15
CA THR A 127 -2.75 -5.22 1.56
C THR A 127 -1.86 -4.96 0.35
N PHE A 128 -1.95 -5.80 -0.68
CA PHE A 128 -1.19 -5.66 -1.92
C PHE A 128 -1.48 -4.33 -2.63
N GLU A 129 -2.74 -3.90 -2.67
CA GLU A 129 -3.16 -2.67 -3.35
C GLU A 129 -2.87 -1.40 -2.54
N LYS A 130 -2.77 -1.51 -1.21
CA LYS A 130 -2.63 -0.35 -0.30
C LYS A 130 -1.21 -0.13 0.22
N THR A 131 -0.32 -1.12 0.16
CA THR A 131 1.02 -1.02 0.75
C THR A 131 2.02 -0.39 -0.22
N TYR A 132 2.56 0.77 0.15
CA TYR A 132 3.66 1.41 -0.57
C TYR A 132 4.76 1.95 0.36
N THR A 133 4.56 1.87 1.68
CA THR A 133 5.52 2.32 2.70
C THR A 133 6.56 1.24 3.02
N LYS A 134 7.71 1.67 3.55
CA LYS A 134 8.77 0.78 4.04
C LYS A 134 8.24 -0.10 5.18
N PRO A 135 8.38 -1.45 5.12
CA PRO A 135 7.96 -2.34 6.19
C PRO A 135 8.93 -2.27 7.38
N LYS A 136 8.47 -2.78 8.52
CA LYS A 136 9.33 -3.12 9.66
C LYS A 136 9.62 -4.61 9.61
N VAL A 137 10.89 -4.96 9.58
CA VAL A 137 11.32 -6.36 9.47
C VAL A 137 12.07 -6.76 10.71
N TYR A 138 11.70 -7.90 11.28
CA TYR A 138 12.34 -8.50 12.43
C TYR A 138 12.78 -9.92 12.09
N ASP A 139 13.83 -10.42 12.72
CA ASP A 139 14.09 -11.85 12.69
C ASP A 139 13.25 -12.62 13.73
N THR A 140 13.31 -13.95 13.70
CA THR A 140 12.65 -14.83 14.67
C THR A 140 13.11 -14.63 16.11
N ASP A 141 14.29 -14.03 16.33
CA ASP A 141 14.83 -13.70 17.66
C ASP A 141 14.36 -12.31 18.14
N GLY A 142 13.69 -11.53 17.29
CA GLY A 142 13.17 -10.20 17.58
C GLY A 142 14.13 -9.05 17.24
N ASN A 143 15.26 -9.32 16.58
CA ASN A 143 16.19 -8.28 16.15
C ASN A 143 15.59 -7.47 15.00
N ASP A 144 15.68 -6.14 15.07
CA ASP A 144 15.17 -5.25 14.01
C ASP A 144 16.16 -5.21 12.84
N LEU A 145 15.71 -5.66 11.66
CA LEU A 145 16.47 -5.67 10.41
C LEU A 145 16.03 -4.54 9.46
N SER A 146 15.14 -3.65 9.89
CA SER A 146 14.54 -2.61 9.04
C SER A 146 15.59 -1.63 8.47
N TYR A 147 16.75 -1.52 9.09
CA TYR A 147 17.86 -0.69 8.60
C TYR A 147 18.67 -1.35 7.47
N LEU A 148 18.56 -2.67 7.30
CA LEU A 148 19.23 -3.45 6.25
C LEU A 148 18.40 -3.57 4.97
N LEU A 149 17.18 -3.03 4.96
CA LEU A 149 16.31 -3.16 3.81
C LEU A 149 16.74 -2.24 2.67
N LEU A 150 16.86 -2.83 1.49
CA LEU A 150 17.16 -2.13 0.25
C LEU A 150 15.85 -1.76 -0.45
N SER A 151 15.68 -0.46 -0.72
CA SER A 151 14.57 0.04 -1.54
C SER A 151 14.79 -0.40 -2.98
N TYR A 152 13.70 -0.77 -3.67
CA TYR A 152 13.79 -1.14 -5.08
C TYR A 152 14.02 0.09 -5.97
N ASP A 153 13.35 1.21 -5.68
CA ASP A 153 13.57 2.48 -6.36
C ASP A 153 13.41 3.69 -5.41
N ASN A 154 13.67 4.90 -5.94
CA ASN A 154 13.61 6.15 -5.15
C ASN A 154 12.17 6.65 -4.89
N ASN A 155 11.19 6.15 -5.64
CA ASN A 155 9.80 6.58 -5.63
C ASN A 155 8.88 5.62 -4.88
N ARG A 156 9.26 4.34 -4.78
CA ARG A 156 8.54 3.23 -4.15
C ARG A 156 9.53 2.31 -3.45
N PHE A 157 9.14 1.89 -2.25
CA PHE A 157 9.97 0.97 -1.48
C PHE A 157 10.03 -0.42 -2.11
N TRP A 158 8.88 -0.89 -2.60
CA TRP A 158 8.67 -2.24 -3.11
C TRP A 158 8.92 -2.31 -4.61
N GLY A 159 9.57 -3.39 -5.06
CA GLY A 159 9.41 -3.85 -6.43
C GLY A 159 8.09 -4.62 -6.56
N GLN A 160 7.56 -4.69 -7.77
CA GLN A 160 6.29 -5.36 -8.05
C GLN A 160 6.44 -6.29 -9.23
N SER A 161 6.10 -7.57 -9.05
CA SER A 161 5.94 -8.49 -10.16
C SER A 161 4.51 -8.36 -10.70
N VAL A 162 4.38 -7.74 -11.87
CA VAL A 162 3.10 -7.56 -12.56
C VAL A 162 3.11 -8.40 -13.82
N GLY A 163 2.14 -9.30 -13.94
CA GLY A 163 1.84 -10.03 -15.16
C GLY A 163 0.38 -9.80 -15.57
N THR A 164 0.09 -9.93 -16.85
CA THR A 164 -1.28 -9.90 -17.37
C THR A 164 -1.89 -11.30 -17.33
N GLY A 165 -3.19 -11.40 -17.06
CA GLY A 165 -3.89 -12.68 -17.02
C GLY A 165 -3.58 -13.49 -15.76
N ASN A 166 -3.43 -14.81 -15.93
CA ASN A 166 -3.38 -15.76 -14.84
C ASN A 166 -1.96 -15.89 -14.27
N THR A 167 -1.43 -14.83 -13.66
CA THR A 167 -0.04 -14.77 -13.19
C THR A 167 0.05 -14.63 -11.68
N ILE A 168 1.10 -15.23 -11.09
CA ILE A 168 1.46 -15.00 -9.70
C ILE A 168 2.01 -13.57 -9.57
N ARG A 169 1.40 -12.75 -8.71
CA ARG A 169 1.82 -11.37 -8.44
C ARG A 169 2.44 -11.27 -7.05
N SER A 170 3.46 -10.44 -6.88
CA SER A 170 4.13 -10.22 -5.60
C SER A 170 4.62 -8.78 -5.43
N LEU A 171 4.72 -8.35 -4.17
CA LEU A 171 5.54 -7.21 -3.76
C LEU A 171 6.87 -7.76 -3.24
N ASN A 172 7.99 -7.18 -3.65
CA ASN A 172 9.30 -7.64 -3.23
C ASN A 172 10.22 -6.52 -2.75
N PHE A 173 11.17 -6.90 -1.90
CA PHE A 173 12.28 -6.08 -1.42
C PHE A 173 13.44 -7.00 -1.06
N GLU A 174 14.60 -6.43 -0.75
CA GLU A 174 15.78 -7.21 -0.37
C GLU A 174 16.28 -6.81 1.02
N ILE A 175 16.78 -7.81 1.74
CA ILE A 175 17.48 -7.64 3.02
C ILE A 175 18.96 -7.88 2.77
N ALA A 176 19.76 -6.83 2.93
CA ALA A 176 21.21 -6.93 2.84
C ALA A 176 21.78 -7.77 3.99
N LYS A 177 22.91 -8.44 3.73
CA LYS A 177 23.62 -9.24 4.74
C LYS A 177 24.21 -8.37 5.86
N ASP A 178 24.71 -7.19 5.49
CA ASP A 178 25.25 -6.19 6.41
C ASP A 178 25.07 -4.78 5.83
N ALA A 179 25.41 -3.76 6.62
CA ALA A 179 25.24 -2.35 6.22
C ALA A 179 26.23 -1.88 5.13
N GLN A 180 27.29 -2.64 4.85
CA GLN A 180 28.29 -2.31 3.85
C GLN A 180 27.93 -2.84 2.46
N GLN A 181 27.16 -3.93 2.39
CA GLN A 181 26.72 -4.55 1.15
C GLN A 181 25.39 -3.96 0.67
N LYS A 182 25.46 -2.94 -0.21
CA LYS A 182 24.28 -2.27 -0.80
C LYS A 182 23.86 -2.79 -2.17
N GLU A 183 24.50 -3.85 -2.67
CA GLU A 183 24.26 -4.39 -4.01
C GLU A 183 23.47 -5.70 -3.97
N LYS A 184 22.57 -5.85 -4.95
CA LYS A 184 21.73 -7.04 -5.15
C LYS A 184 22.58 -8.29 -5.21
N THR A 185 22.37 -9.22 -4.29
CA THR A 185 23.26 -10.38 -4.17
C THR A 185 22.65 -11.66 -4.76
N TYR A 186 21.33 -11.73 -4.96
CA TYR A 186 20.69 -12.98 -5.39
C TYR A 186 19.34 -12.78 -6.10
N ILE A 187 19.14 -13.44 -7.25
CA ILE A 187 17.84 -13.59 -7.90
C ILE A 187 17.24 -14.92 -7.42
N SER A 188 16.22 -14.86 -6.57
CA SER A 188 15.61 -16.05 -5.99
C SER A 188 14.71 -16.77 -7.02
N ARG A 189 14.76 -18.11 -7.07
CA ARG A 189 13.77 -18.93 -7.81
C ARG A 189 12.49 -19.13 -6.99
N TRP A 190 11.98 -18.05 -6.41
CA TRP A 190 10.85 -18.10 -5.48
C TRP A 190 9.56 -18.59 -6.16
N LEU A 191 9.38 -18.32 -7.46
CA LEU A 191 8.22 -18.78 -8.25
C LEU A 191 8.08 -20.31 -8.25
N GLU A 192 9.18 -21.05 -8.19
CA GLU A 192 9.17 -22.53 -8.15
C GLU A 192 8.77 -23.08 -6.77
N LYS A 193 8.80 -22.24 -5.74
CA LYS A 193 8.64 -22.63 -4.33
C LYS A 193 7.36 -22.08 -3.69
N VAL A 194 6.56 -21.34 -4.44
CA VAL A 194 5.30 -20.77 -3.94
C VAL A 194 4.24 -21.84 -3.75
N ASP A 195 3.45 -21.73 -2.69
CA ASP A 195 2.30 -22.60 -2.45
C ASP A 195 1.11 -22.13 -3.30
N LEU A 196 0.89 -22.82 -4.42
CA LEU A 196 -0.17 -22.50 -5.38
C LEU A 196 -1.58 -22.55 -4.79
N ASN A 197 -1.79 -23.25 -3.67
CA ASN A 197 -3.11 -23.29 -3.02
C ASN A 197 -3.45 -21.96 -2.33
N LYS A 198 -2.42 -21.18 -1.96
CA LYS A 198 -2.56 -19.89 -1.29
C LYS A 198 -2.56 -18.72 -2.27
N VAL A 199 -2.15 -18.91 -3.52
CA VAL A 199 -2.00 -17.82 -4.47
C VAL A 199 -3.37 -17.36 -4.98
N TYR A 200 -3.54 -16.06 -5.11
CA TYR A 200 -4.66 -15.50 -5.85
C TYR A 200 -4.40 -15.61 -7.36
N LEU A 201 -5.27 -16.32 -8.07
CA LEU A 201 -5.27 -16.45 -9.52
C LEU A 201 -6.58 -15.91 -10.09
N GLU A 202 -6.52 -15.25 -11.25
CA GLU A 202 -7.73 -14.78 -11.94
C GLU A 202 -8.61 -15.95 -12.38
N ASP A 203 -7.98 -17.05 -12.79
CA ASP A 203 -8.63 -18.31 -13.12
C ASP A 203 -7.95 -19.45 -12.35
N PRO A 204 -8.49 -19.87 -11.19
CA PRO A 204 -7.89 -20.91 -10.36
C PRO A 204 -7.91 -22.29 -11.03
N THR A 205 -8.62 -22.46 -12.15
CA THR A 205 -8.65 -23.74 -12.89
C THR A 205 -7.47 -23.89 -13.86
N LYS A 206 -6.74 -22.80 -14.12
CA LYS A 206 -5.60 -22.78 -15.03
C LYS A 206 -4.29 -22.67 -14.26
N LYS A 207 -3.24 -23.27 -14.82
CA LYS A 207 -1.88 -23.06 -14.33
C LYS A 207 -1.48 -21.59 -14.46
N PRO A 208 -0.61 -21.07 -13.58
CA PRO A 208 -0.09 -19.72 -13.74
C PRO A 208 0.82 -19.57 -14.95
N ASP A 209 0.67 -18.47 -15.68
CA ASP A 209 1.39 -18.23 -16.94
C ASP A 209 2.89 -17.96 -16.75
N ASN A 210 3.30 -17.53 -15.55
CA ASN A 210 4.68 -17.13 -15.24
C ASN A 210 5.51 -18.22 -14.54
N ILE A 211 4.96 -19.42 -14.35
CA ILE A 211 5.78 -20.58 -13.98
C ILE A 211 6.35 -21.16 -15.27
N LEU A 212 7.62 -20.88 -15.55
CA LEU A 212 8.31 -21.52 -16.67
C LEU A 212 8.33 -23.03 -16.41
N GLU A 213 7.58 -23.80 -17.20
CA GLU A 213 7.84 -25.23 -17.30
C GLU A 213 9.27 -25.38 -17.84
N VAL A 214 10.21 -25.69 -16.96
CA VAL A 214 11.50 -26.23 -17.38
C VAL A 214 11.18 -27.57 -18.04
N LYS A 215 10.93 -27.56 -19.35
CA LYS A 215 10.97 -28.76 -20.17
C LYS A 215 12.41 -29.24 -20.11
N VAL A 216 12.69 -30.12 -19.14
CA VAL A 216 13.88 -30.95 -19.16
C VAL A 216 13.77 -31.78 -20.44
N LYS A 217 14.59 -31.43 -21.44
CA LYS A 217 14.82 -32.27 -22.61
C LYS A 217 15.74 -33.42 -22.22
#